data_AF-A0A2V4GSL2-F1
#
_entry.id   AF-A0A2V4GSL2-F1
#
_cell.length_a   1.000
_cell.length_b   1.000
_cell.length_c   1.000
_cell.angle_alpha   90.00
_cell.angle_beta   90.00
_cell.angle_gamma   90.00
#
_symmetry.space_group_name_H-M   'P 1'
#
loop_
_entity.id
_entity.type
_entity.pdbx_description
1 polymer ?
#
loop_
_entity_poly.entity_id
_entity_poly.type
_entity_poly.pdbx_seq_one_letter_code
_entity_poly.pdbx_strand_id
1 'polypeptide(L)'
;MSVPIVVEGRNDLKSLRKMKFLGEILILNRGMSLVEFSDRIAERYRHIILLTDFDAKGCDLEKRMSEYLMGMGVDIDIYLWNFVRRNVPVKTVEELPSEYERQYEKTVQM
;
A
#
# COMPACT_ATOMS: atom_id res chain seq x y z
N MET A 1 -12.98 13.98 -3.22
CA MET A 1 -12.81 12.80 -2.34
C MET A 1 -11.39 12.31 -2.53
N SER A 2 -10.64 12.03 -1.47
CA SER A 2 -9.29 11.45 -1.59
C SER A 2 -9.39 9.95 -1.85
N VAL A 3 -8.52 9.41 -2.71
CA VAL A 3 -8.36 7.96 -2.89
C VAL A 3 -7.56 7.42 -1.69
N PRO A 4 -8.10 6.49 -0.89
CA PRO A 4 -7.37 5.94 0.25
C PRO A 4 -6.27 4.97 -0.20
N ILE A 5 -5.22 4.85 0.61
CA ILE A 5 -4.19 3.82 0.45
C ILE A 5 -4.49 2.68 1.42
N VAL A 6 -4.53 1.45 0.94
CA VAL A 6 -4.62 0.26 1.79
C VAL A 6 -3.23 -0.33 2.02
N VAL A 7 -2.90 -0.59 3.28
CA VAL A 7 -1.64 -1.21 3.74
C VAL A 7 -1.91 -2.40 4.67
N GLU A 8 -0.92 -3.26 4.88
CA GLU A 8 -1.06 -4.46 5.71
C GLU A 8 -0.99 -4.16 7.22
N GLY A 9 -0.15 -3.19 7.60
CA GLY A 9 0.25 -2.99 8.98
C GLY A 9 0.18 -1.54 9.49
N ARG A 10 0.14 -1.41 10.83
CA ARG A 10 0.26 -0.11 11.51
C ARG A 10 1.62 0.55 11.28
N ASN A 11 2.67 -0.23 11.06
CA ASN A 11 4.01 0.30 10.82
C ASN A 11 4.12 0.87 9.40
N ASP A 12 3.52 0.23 8.39
CA ASP A 12 3.40 0.77 7.03
C ASP A 12 2.74 2.15 7.06
N LEU A 13 1.63 2.29 7.78
CA LEU A 13 0.98 3.58 7.99
C LEU A 13 1.96 4.60 8.57
N LYS A 14 2.71 4.23 9.63
CA LYS A 14 3.70 5.14 10.24
C LYS A 14 4.79 5.53 9.24
N SER A 15 5.28 4.59 8.44
CA SER A 15 6.30 4.85 7.42
C SER A 15 5.80 5.80 6.33
N LEU A 16 4.59 5.59 5.81
CA LEU A 16 3.97 6.51 4.85
C LEU A 16 3.73 7.91 5.46
N ARG A 17 3.35 8.00 6.74
CA ARG A 17 3.21 9.29 7.44
C ARG A 17 4.55 10.02 7.60
N LYS A 18 5.65 9.31 7.88
CA LYS A 18 7.01 9.90 7.89
C LYS A 18 7.34 10.51 6.54
N MET A 19 6.97 9.84 5.45
CA MET A 19 7.13 10.31 4.07
C MET A 19 6.07 11.32 3.61
N LYS A 20 5.28 11.90 4.54
CA LYS A 20 4.28 12.94 4.26
C LYS A 20 3.14 12.53 3.33
N PHE A 21 2.81 11.24 3.25
CA PHE A 21 1.49 10.86 2.72
C PHE A 21 0.44 11.36 3.72
N LEU A 22 -0.45 12.26 3.30
CA LEU A 22 -1.45 12.91 4.18
C LEU A 22 -2.88 12.39 3.98
N GLY A 23 -3.13 11.66 2.89
CA GLY A 23 -4.44 11.09 2.58
C GLY A 23 -4.88 9.99 3.56
N GLU A 24 -6.12 9.51 3.42
CA GLU A 24 -6.62 8.40 4.21
C GLU A 24 -5.78 7.14 3.97
N ILE A 25 -5.39 6.45 5.05
CA ILE A 25 -4.65 5.18 5.00
C ILE A 25 -5.45 4.17 5.81
N LEU A 26 -5.84 3.09 5.15
CA LEU A 26 -6.64 2.00 5.70
C LEU A 26 -5.71 0.81 5.96
N ILE A 27 -5.85 0.19 7.13
CA ILE A 27 -5.02 -0.95 7.51
C ILE A 27 -5.86 -2.22 7.41
N LEU A 28 -5.35 -3.23 6.70
CA LEU A 28 -5.88 -4.58 6.73
C LEU A 28 -5.68 -5.15 8.14
N ASN A 29 -6.71 -5.07 8.97
CA ASN A 29 -6.61 -5.46 10.37
C ASN A 29 -6.49 -6.98 10.51
N ARG A 30 -5.52 -7.47 11.30
CA ARG A 30 -5.27 -8.91 11.54
C ARG A 30 -6.46 -9.67 12.12
N GLY A 31 -7.44 -8.99 12.72
CA GLY A 31 -8.65 -9.61 13.25
C GLY A 31 -9.81 -9.74 12.25
N MET A 32 -9.63 -9.27 11.01
CA MET A 32 -10.67 -9.23 9.98
C MET A 32 -10.28 -10.16 8.83
N SER A 33 -11.25 -10.90 8.30
CA SER A 33 -11.02 -11.68 7.10
C SER A 33 -10.83 -10.77 5.89
N LEU A 34 -10.11 -11.25 4.87
CA LEU A 34 -9.93 -10.50 3.63
C LEU A 34 -11.26 -10.14 2.95
N VAL A 35 -12.25 -11.04 3.03
CA VAL A 35 -13.59 -10.83 2.47
C VAL A 35 -14.31 -9.71 3.22
N GLU A 36 -14.38 -9.81 4.55
CA GLU A 36 -15.03 -8.79 5.39
C GLU A 36 -14.38 -7.40 5.22
N PHE A 37 -13.06 -7.36 5.08
CA PHE A 37 -12.37 -6.11 4.79
C PHE A 37 -12.77 -5.56 3.41
N SER A 38 -12.81 -6.42 2.39
CA SER A 38 -13.16 -6.03 1.02
C SER A 38 -14.59 -5.49 0.94
N ASP A 39 -15.55 -6.14 1.61
CA ASP A 39 -16.94 -5.68 1.68
C ASP A 39 -17.03 -4.25 2.25
N ARG A 40 -16.36 -3.99 3.39
CA ARG A 40 -16.33 -2.66 4.03
C ARG A 40 -15.69 -1.58 3.16
N ILE A 41 -14.70 -1.95 2.36
CA ILE A 41 -14.08 -1.04 1.39
C ILE A 41 -15.06 -0.72 0.27
N ALA A 42 -15.68 -1.74 -0.33
CA ALA A 42 -16.61 -1.58 -1.45
C ALA A 42 -17.86 -0.76 -1.09
N GLU A 43 -18.31 -0.81 0.17
CA GLU A 43 -19.40 0.03 0.68
C GLU A 43 -19.07 1.53 0.68
N ARG A 44 -17.79 1.89 0.81
CA ARG A 44 -17.36 3.27 1.10
C ARG A 44 -16.57 3.93 -0.03
N TYR A 45 -15.87 3.14 -0.83
CA TYR A 45 -14.91 3.63 -1.80
C TYR A 45 -15.15 2.97 -3.16
N ARG A 46 -15.11 3.80 -4.21
CA ARG A 46 -15.12 3.32 -5.60
C ARG A 46 -13.73 3.11 -6.16
N HIS A 47 -12.72 3.78 -5.61
CA HIS A 47 -11.34 3.72 -6.05
C HIS A 47 -10.45 3.66 -4.83
N ILE A 48 -9.41 2.80 -4.86
CA ILE A 48 -8.39 2.72 -3.81
C ILE A 48 -7.00 2.54 -4.42
N ILE A 49 -5.96 2.90 -3.67
CA ILE A 49 -4.57 2.52 -3.98
C ILE A 49 -4.22 1.33 -3.09
N LEU A 50 -3.67 0.27 -3.68
CA LEU A 50 -3.22 -0.90 -2.94
C LEU A 50 -1.70 -0.88 -2.80
N LEU A 51 -1.21 -0.96 -1.56
CA LEU A 51 0.22 -0.94 -1.24
C LEU A 51 0.55 -1.98 -0.15
N THR A 52 0.55 -3.26 -0.55
CA THR A 52 1.05 -4.38 0.25
C THR A 52 2.58 -4.40 0.27
N ASP A 53 3.15 -5.27 1.08
CA ASP A 53 4.59 -5.53 1.03
C ASP A 53 5.02 -6.07 -0.35
N PHE A 54 6.27 -5.85 -0.71
CA PHE A 54 6.84 -6.18 -2.02
C PHE A 54 7.46 -7.59 -2.04
N ASP A 55 7.22 -8.39 -1.00
CA ASP A 55 7.63 -9.78 -0.89
C ASP A 55 6.61 -10.75 -1.50
N ALA A 56 6.91 -12.05 -1.49
CA ALA A 56 6.03 -13.06 -2.09
C ALA A 56 4.63 -13.09 -1.46
N LYS A 57 4.51 -12.89 -0.14
CA LYS A 57 3.21 -12.89 0.55
C LYS A 57 2.41 -11.66 0.20
N GLY A 58 3.06 -10.50 0.15
CA GLY A 58 2.42 -9.25 -0.26
C GLY A 58 1.97 -9.26 -1.72
N CYS A 59 2.66 -9.99 -2.61
CA CYS A 59 2.22 -10.24 -3.99
C CYS A 59 0.94 -11.08 -4.05
N ASP A 60 0.90 -12.18 -3.29
CA ASP A 60 -0.28 -13.04 -3.24
C ASP A 60 -1.48 -12.30 -2.63
N LEU A 61 -1.23 -11.46 -1.63
CA LEU A 61 -2.26 -10.62 -1.02
C LEU A 61 -2.78 -9.57 -1.99
N GLU A 62 -1.90 -8.86 -2.70
CA GLU A 62 -2.26 -7.89 -3.74
C GLU A 62 -3.21 -8.52 -4.75
N LYS A 63 -2.81 -9.65 -5.34
CA LYS A 63 -3.61 -10.34 -6.34
C LYS A 63 -5.00 -10.72 -5.82
N ARG A 64 -5.07 -11.33 -4.64
CA ARG A 64 -6.35 -11.77 -4.05
C ARG A 64 -7.27 -10.59 -3.72
N MET A 65 -6.72 -9.52 -3.15
CA MET A 65 -7.48 -8.29 -2.85
C MET A 65 -8.02 -7.65 -4.12
N SER A 66 -7.17 -7.52 -5.15
CA SER A 66 -7.53 -6.96 -6.44
C SER A 66 -8.67 -7.76 -7.07
N GLU A 67 -8.59 -9.09 -7.08
CA GLU A 67 -9.65 -9.97 -7.59
C GLU A 67 -10.99 -9.76 -6.84
N TYR A 68 -10.98 -9.73 -5.50
CA TYR A 68 -12.20 -9.55 -4.71
C TYR A 68 -12.83 -8.17 -4.95
N LEU A 69 -12.05 -7.10 -4.82
CA LEU A 69 -12.55 -5.74 -4.86
C LEU A 69 -12.98 -5.32 -6.27
N MET A 70 -12.26 -5.74 -7.31
CA MET A 70 -12.69 -5.52 -8.69
C MET A 70 -14.00 -6.26 -8.98
N GLY A 71 -14.17 -7.48 -8.45
CA GLY A 71 -15.44 -8.22 -8.50
C GLY A 71 -16.61 -7.50 -7.83
N MET A 72 -16.33 -6.60 -6.90
CA MET A 72 -17.31 -5.73 -6.22
C MET A 72 -17.49 -4.36 -6.88
N GLY A 73 -16.81 -4.10 -8.00
CA GLY A 73 -16.88 -2.82 -8.73
C GLY A 73 -16.08 -1.69 -8.10
N VAL A 74 -14.97 -2.02 -7.41
CA VAL A 74 -13.97 -1.07 -6.92
C VAL A 74 -12.78 -1.05 -7.87
N ASP A 75 -12.37 0.13 -8.30
CA ASP A 75 -11.18 0.32 -9.13
C ASP A 75 -9.92 0.32 -8.24
N ILE A 76 -8.96 -0.53 -8.61
CA ILE A 76 -7.72 -0.73 -7.86
C ILE A 76 -6.54 -0.10 -8.59
N ASP A 77 -5.91 0.88 -7.96
CA ASP A 77 -4.67 1.48 -8.43
C ASP A 77 -3.45 0.78 -7.79
N ILE A 78 -2.66 0.11 -8.63
CA ILE A 78 -1.40 -0.56 -8.28
C ILE A 78 -0.18 0.11 -8.93
N TYR A 79 -0.31 1.33 -9.45
CA TYR A 79 0.78 2.04 -10.10
C TYR A 79 1.94 2.27 -9.13
N LEU A 80 1.65 2.82 -7.94
CA LEU A 80 2.66 3.07 -6.92
C LEU A 80 3.37 1.78 -6.49
N TRP A 81 2.61 0.70 -6.30
CA TRP A 81 3.16 -0.60 -5.91
C TRP A 81 4.12 -1.14 -6.98
N ASN A 82 3.71 -1.10 -8.26
CA ASN A 82 4.56 -1.51 -9.38
C ASN A 82 5.80 -0.65 -9.51
N PHE A 83 5.66 0.67 -9.31
CA PHE A 83 6.78 1.60 -9.37
C PHE A 83 7.82 1.29 -8.29
N VAL A 84 7.39 1.16 -7.03
CA VAL A 84 8.30 0.87 -5.92
C VAL A 84 8.99 -0.47 -6.14
N ARG A 85 8.21 -1.53 -6.40
CA ARG A 85 8.74 -2.88 -6.59
C ARG A 85 9.83 -2.97 -7.68
N ARG A 86 9.71 -2.18 -8.75
CA ARG A 86 10.65 -2.19 -9.88
C ARG A 86 11.87 -1.30 -9.67
N ASN A 87 11.73 -0.20 -8.93
CA ASN A 87 12.73 0.87 -8.93
C ASN A 87 13.39 1.12 -7.57
N VAL A 88 12.84 0.58 -6.49
CA VAL A 88 13.33 0.85 -5.13
C VAL A 88 13.73 -0.48 -4.48
N PRO A 89 14.96 -0.60 -3.94
CA PRO A 89 15.48 -1.85 -3.38
C PRO A 89 14.94 -2.12 -1.97
N VAL A 90 13.61 -2.23 -1.82
CA VAL A 90 12.91 -2.52 -0.56
C VAL A 90 12.01 -3.74 -0.71
N LYS A 91 11.80 -4.46 0.39
CA LYS A 91 10.90 -5.62 0.47
C LYS A 91 9.56 -5.28 1.13
N THR A 92 9.51 -4.23 1.92
CA THR A 92 8.32 -3.84 2.69
C THR A 92 8.03 -2.35 2.56
N VAL A 93 6.80 -1.95 2.84
CA VAL A 93 6.44 -0.53 2.93
C VAL A 93 7.16 0.14 4.10
N GLU A 94 7.45 -0.61 5.17
CA GLU A 94 8.17 -0.12 6.35
C GLU A 94 9.57 0.42 6.01
N GLU A 95 10.26 -0.16 5.03
CA GLU A 95 11.63 0.16 4.62
C GLU A 95 11.74 1.44 3.78
N LEU A 96 10.65 1.90 3.16
CA LEU A 96 10.63 3.04 2.24
C LEU A 96 11.26 4.33 2.79
N PRO A 97 10.99 4.78 4.03
CA PRO A 97 11.56 6.03 4.53
C PRO A 97 13.09 5.97 4.61
N SER A 98 13.63 4.86 5.11
CA SER A 98 15.07 4.69 5.24
C SER A 98 15.78 4.61 3.88
N GLU A 99 15.14 4.00 2.88
CA GLU A 99 15.72 3.93 1.54
C GLU A 99 15.65 5.29 0.83
N TYR A 100 14.58 6.05 1.06
CA TYR A 100 14.48 7.44 0.61
C TYR A 100 15.59 8.32 1.20
N GLU A 101 15.81 8.26 2.52
CA GLU A 101 16.89 9.00 3.19
C GLU A 101 18.26 8.64 2.63
N ARG A 102 18.54 7.33 2.47
CA ARG A 102 19.79 6.84 1.88
C ARG A 102 20.02 7.36 0.45
N GLN A 103 18.99 7.39 -0.38
CA GLN A 103 19.10 7.89 -1.75
C GLN A 103 19.29 9.41 -1.79
N TYR A 104 18.58 10.14 -0.95
CA TYR A 104 18.71 11.58 -0.83
C TYR A 104 20.13 12.01 -0.42
N GLU A 105 20.71 11.33 0.58
CA GLU A 105 22.09 11.58 1.03
C GLU A 105 23.11 11.40 -0.10
N LYS A 106 22.95 10.35 -0.93
CA LYS A 106 23.82 10.12 -2.09
C LYS A 106 23.73 11.25 -3.11
N THR A 107 22.54 11.80 -3.35
CA THR A 107 22.35 12.90 -4.30
C THR A 107 22.95 14.21 -3.80
N VAL A 108 22.95 14.47 -2.49
CA VAL A 108 23.51 15.70 -1.90
C VAL A 108 25.05 15.65 -1.78
N GLN A 109 25.64 14.44 -1.74
CA GLN A 109 27.09 14.23 -1.67
C GLN A 109 27.78 14.15 -3.04
N MET A 110 27.01 14.19 -4.14
CA MET A 110 27.50 14.30 -5.52
C MET A 110 27.54 15.75 -5.98
#